data_AF-A0A962U254-F1
#
_entry.id   AF-A0A962U254-F1
#
_cell.length_a   1.000
_cell.length_b   1.000
_cell.length_c   1.000
_cell.angle_alpha   90.00
_cell.angle_beta   90.00
_cell.angle_gamma   90.00
#
_symmetry.space_group_name_H-M   'P 1'
#
loop_
_entity.id
_entity.type
_entity.pdbx_description
1 polymer ?
#
loop_
_entity_poly.entity_id
_entity_poly.type
_entity_poly.pdbx_seq_one_letter_code
_entity_poly.pdbx_strand_id
1 'polypeptide(L)'
;MSVALATRPGLASVPGLPVDDDGFLLERRHWDQATAQRLADIYGIGRLDATHWMIIEYVRDKYFRLGAMPPMRNMCSRLGVERGTVKQAFGTCRQLWQIAGLPNPGPEALSYMV
;
A
#
# COMPACT_ATOMS: atom_id res chain seq x y z
N MET A 1 -23.72 -30.46 -13.59
CA MET A 1 -23.55 -29.87 -12.24
C MET A 1 -22.45 -28.84 -12.34
N SER A 2 -22.81 -27.58 -12.60
CA SER A 2 -21.84 -26.50 -12.76
C SER A 2 -21.56 -25.89 -11.39
N VAL A 3 -20.32 -25.99 -10.93
CA VAL A 3 -19.85 -25.32 -9.71
C VAL A 3 -19.82 -23.82 -10.00
N ALA A 4 -20.77 -23.08 -9.43
CA ALA A 4 -20.73 -21.63 -9.40
C ALA A 4 -19.51 -21.21 -8.57
N LEU A 5 -18.48 -20.70 -9.24
CA LEU A 5 -17.40 -19.96 -8.59
C LEU A 5 -18.04 -18.76 -7.90
N ALA A 6 -18.05 -18.80 -6.57
CA ALA A 6 -18.47 -17.69 -5.75
C ALA A 6 -17.57 -16.49 -6.08
N THR A 7 -18.12 -15.51 -6.78
CA THR A 7 -17.52 -14.19 -6.96
C THR A 7 -17.32 -13.61 -5.56
N ARG A 8 -16.11 -13.71 -5.03
CA ARG A 8 -15.69 -12.93 -3.87
C ARG A 8 -15.89 -11.47 -4.27
N PRO A 9 -16.47 -10.61 -3.42
CA PRO A 9 -16.53 -9.19 -3.72
C PRO A 9 -15.07 -8.72 -3.81
N GLY A 10 -14.58 -8.57 -5.04
CA GLY A 10 -13.28 -7.97 -5.30
C GLY A 10 -13.28 -6.62 -4.62
N LEU A 11 -12.25 -6.36 -3.81
CA LEU A 11 -11.99 -5.04 -3.28
C LEU A 11 -12.10 -4.08 -4.46
N ALA A 12 -13.08 -3.17 -4.36
CA ALA A 12 -13.59 -2.36 -5.45
C ALA A 12 -12.48 -1.94 -6.41
N SER A 13 -12.65 -2.27 -7.70
CA SER A 13 -11.84 -1.71 -8.78
C SER A 13 -11.76 -0.21 -8.55
N VAL A 14 -10.57 0.30 -8.22
CA VAL A 14 -10.38 1.73 -7.99
C VAL A 14 -10.74 2.43 -9.29
N PRO A 15 -11.85 3.21 -9.38
CA PRO A 15 -12.38 3.63 -10.66
C PRO A 15 -11.34 4.42 -11.45
N GLY A 16 -10.93 3.94 -12.62
CA GLY A 16 -9.94 4.64 -13.45
C GLY A 16 -8.50 4.63 -12.92
N LEU A 17 -8.12 3.73 -12.01
CA LEU A 17 -6.72 3.35 -11.80
C LEU A 17 -6.46 1.92 -12.30
N PRO A 18 -5.36 1.68 -13.00
CA PRO A 18 -4.96 0.33 -13.42
C PRO A 18 -4.39 -0.44 -12.23
N VAL A 19 -5.25 -1.15 -11.51
CA VAL A 19 -4.90 -2.00 -10.36
C VAL A 19 -5.22 -3.47 -10.62
N ASP A 20 -4.52 -4.38 -9.92
CA ASP A 20 -4.85 -5.81 -9.89
C ASP A 20 -6.05 -6.13 -8.97
N ASP A 21 -6.44 -7.41 -8.90
CA ASP A 21 -7.55 -7.90 -8.07
C ASP A 21 -7.33 -7.67 -6.56
N ASP A 22 -6.08 -7.46 -6.16
CA ASP A 22 -5.68 -7.14 -4.79
C ASP A 22 -5.56 -5.62 -4.55
N GLY A 23 -5.79 -4.77 -5.55
CA GLY A 23 -5.73 -3.32 -5.45
C GLY A 23 -4.32 -2.71 -5.53
N PHE A 24 -3.33 -3.43 -6.06
CA PHE A 24 -1.99 -2.89 -6.31
C PHE A 24 -1.89 -2.30 -7.72
N LEU A 25 -1.19 -1.18 -7.86
CA LEU A 25 -0.96 -0.57 -9.18
C LEU A 25 -0.20 -1.54 -10.10
N LEU A 26 -0.72 -1.73 -11.31
CA LEU A 26 -0.13 -2.63 -12.30
C LEU A 26 1.23 -2.15 -12.79
N GLU A 27 1.42 -0.83 -12.88
CA GLU A 27 2.66 -0.25 -13.36
C GLU A 27 3.09 0.97 -12.55
N ARG A 28 4.37 1.03 -12.23
CA ARG A 28 5.00 2.10 -11.44
C ARG A 28 4.75 3.50 -12.02
N ARG A 29 4.67 3.63 -13.35
CA ARG A 29 4.49 4.93 -14.03
C ARG A 29 3.14 5.58 -13.75
N HIS A 30 2.15 4.81 -13.29
CA HIS A 30 0.83 5.33 -12.92
C HIS A 30 0.82 5.92 -11.50
N TRP A 31 1.94 5.81 -10.77
CA TRP A 31 2.04 6.42 -9.44
C TRP A 31 2.61 7.83 -9.52
N ASP A 32 1.89 8.74 -8.88
CA ASP A 32 2.32 10.08 -8.49
C ASP A 32 1.67 10.45 -7.14
N GLN A 33 1.94 11.66 -6.64
CA GLN A 33 1.36 12.12 -5.37
C GLN A 33 -0.18 12.21 -5.41
N ALA A 34 -0.75 12.58 -6.57
CA ALA A 34 -2.20 12.67 -6.74
C ALA A 34 -2.86 11.28 -6.65
N THR A 35 -2.23 10.27 -7.25
CA THR A 35 -2.66 8.87 -7.19
C THR A 35 -2.56 8.31 -5.78
N ALA A 36 -1.47 8.61 -5.07
CA ALA A 36 -1.32 8.23 -3.66
C ALA A 36 -2.44 8.85 -2.80
N GLN A 37 -2.74 10.14 -3.00
CA GLN A 37 -3.85 10.81 -2.29
C GLN A 37 -5.19 10.17 -2.61
N ARG A 38 -5.44 9.88 -3.89
CA ARG A 38 -6.69 9.22 -4.33
C ARG A 38 -6.87 7.84 -3.69
N LEU A 39 -5.80 7.04 -3.61
CA LEU A 39 -5.83 5.75 -2.93
C LEU A 39 -6.11 5.92 -1.43
N ALA A 40 -5.50 6.92 -0.79
CA ALA A 40 -5.75 7.24 0.62
C ALA A 40 -7.22 7.62 0.89
N ASP A 41 -7.83 8.41 0.00
CA ASP A 41 -9.25 8.77 0.10
C ASP A 41 -10.15 7.53 -0.03
N ILE A 42 -9.84 6.62 -0.97
CA ILE A 42 -10.60 5.37 -1.18
C ILE A 42 -10.50 4.45 0.03
N TYR A 43 -9.34 4.38 0.65
CA TYR A 43 -9.11 3.56 1.84
C TYR A 43 -9.59 4.21 3.15
N GLY A 44 -10.18 5.41 3.08
CA GLY A 44 -10.70 6.12 4.26
C GLY A 44 -9.63 6.71 5.17
N ILE A 45 -8.39 6.88 4.69
CA ILE A 45 -7.30 7.54 5.42
C ILE A 45 -7.44 9.07 5.34
N GLY A 46 -7.95 9.58 4.22
CA GLY A 46 -8.10 11.00 3.97
C GLY A 46 -6.80 11.68 3.55
N ARG A 47 -6.63 12.96 3.91
CA ARG A 47 -5.51 13.77 3.42
C ARG A 47 -4.16 13.28 3.93
N LEU A 48 -3.25 12.98 3.01
CA LEU A 48 -1.87 12.61 3.32
C LEU A 48 -1.09 13.83 3.82
N ASP A 49 -0.68 13.79 5.08
CA ASP A 49 0.14 14.82 5.72
C ASP A 49 1.64 14.53 5.66
N ALA A 50 2.45 15.36 6.31
CA ALA A 50 3.90 15.23 6.35
C ALA A 50 4.37 13.86 6.88
N THR A 51 3.68 13.29 7.87
CA THR A 51 4.01 11.98 8.43
C THR A 51 3.76 10.88 7.41
N HIS A 52 2.64 10.97 6.68
CA HIS A 52 2.34 10.01 5.62
C HIS A 52 3.39 10.06 4.51
N TRP A 53 3.72 11.25 4.02
CA TRP A 53 4.70 11.43 2.95
C TRP A 53 6.08 10.91 3.35
N MET A 54 6.53 11.20 4.57
CA MET A 54 7.79 10.70 5.09
C MET A 54 7.85 9.16 5.07
N ILE A 55 6.78 8.48 5.48
CA ILE A 55 6.71 7.02 5.48
C ILE A 55 6.64 6.47 4.04
N ILE A 56 5.79 7.04 3.18
CA ILE A 56 5.62 6.65 1.77
C ILE A 56 6.95 6.75 1.02
N GLU A 57 7.64 7.88 1.14
CA GLU A 57 8.91 8.13 0.47
C GLU A 57 10.00 7.17 0.96
N TYR A 58 10.04 6.90 2.27
CA TYR A 58 10.99 5.95 2.85
C TYR A 58 10.78 4.53 2.30
N VAL A 59 9.55 4.01 2.29
CA VAL A 59 9.32 2.64 1.80
C VAL A 59 9.57 2.53 0.30
N ARG A 60 9.21 3.56 -0.47
CA ARG A 60 9.49 3.62 -1.92
C ARG A 60 10.98 3.65 -2.21
N ASP A 61 11.74 4.53 -1.55
CA ASP A 61 13.19 4.62 -1.69
C ASP A 61 13.85 3.27 -1.40
N LYS A 62 13.49 2.63 -0.27
CA LYS A 62 14.11 1.38 0.12
C LYS A 62 13.75 0.23 -0.81
N TYR A 63 12.48 0.12 -1.21
CA TYR A 63 12.06 -0.91 -2.15
C TYR A 63 12.82 -0.79 -3.48
N PHE A 64 12.88 0.40 -4.07
CA PHE A 64 13.54 0.58 -5.37
C PHE A 64 15.07 0.50 -5.30
N ARG A 65 15.69 0.70 -4.13
CA ARG A 65 17.13 0.46 -3.95
C ARG A 65 17.46 -1.01 -3.71
N LEU A 66 16.63 -1.73 -2.94
CA LEU A 66 16.90 -3.10 -2.54
C LEU A 66 16.34 -4.14 -3.53
N GLY A 67 15.36 -3.76 -4.35
CA GLY A 67 14.58 -4.69 -5.17
C GLY A 67 13.69 -5.63 -4.36
N ALA A 68 13.52 -5.36 -3.07
CA ALA A 68 12.81 -6.21 -2.13
C ALA A 68 12.15 -5.39 -1.01
N MET A 69 11.22 -6.02 -0.28
CA MET A 69 10.55 -5.38 0.85
C MET A 69 11.55 -4.97 1.95
N PRO A 70 11.52 -3.72 2.42
CA PRO A 70 12.45 -3.28 3.45
C PRO A 70 12.16 -3.91 4.81
N PRO A 71 13.17 -4.02 5.68
CA PRO A 71 12.97 -4.45 7.07
C PRO A 71 12.18 -3.39 7.85
N MET A 72 10.88 -3.61 8.00
CA MET A 72 9.94 -2.66 8.62
C MET A 72 10.19 -2.45 10.12
N ARG A 73 10.80 -3.42 10.82
CA ARG A 73 11.02 -3.43 12.27
C ARG A 73 11.68 -2.15 12.81
N ASN A 74 12.60 -1.57 12.05
CA ASN A 74 13.37 -0.40 12.48
C ASN A 74 12.96 0.89 11.76
N MET A 75 11.91 0.86 10.93
CA MET A 75 11.46 2.02 10.15
C MET A 75 11.05 3.17 11.07
N CYS A 76 10.18 2.91 12.05
CA CYS A 76 9.72 3.95 12.99
C CYS A 76 10.89 4.66 13.68
N SER A 77 11.86 3.89 14.18
CA SER A 77 13.05 4.45 14.83
C SER A 77 13.92 5.27 13.87
N ARG A 78 14.07 4.86 12.61
CA ARG A 78 14.82 5.62 11.60
C ARG A 78 14.13 6.91 11.19
N LEU A 79 12.80 6.94 11.22
CA LEU A 79 11.98 8.10 10.89
C LEU A 79 11.70 9.00 12.10
N GLY A 80 12.17 8.63 13.30
CA GLY A 80 11.88 9.39 14.51
C GLY A 80 10.40 9.39 14.91
N VAL A 81 9.64 8.38 14.47
CA VAL A 81 8.21 8.23 14.81
C VAL A 81 7.99 7.10 15.80
N GLU A 82 6.86 7.14 16.49
CA GLU A 82 6.51 6.12 17.47
C GLU A 82 6.24 4.75 16.86
N ARG A 83 6.32 3.72 17.69
CA ARG A 83 5.86 2.38 17.32
C ARG A 83 4.35 2.44 17.11
N GLY A 84 3.88 1.88 16.01
CA GLY A 84 2.45 1.90 15.68
C GLY A 84 2.00 3.10 14.85
N THR A 85 2.86 4.09 14.59
CA THR A 85 2.52 5.22 13.70
C THR A 85 2.04 4.76 12.33
N VAL A 86 2.58 3.67 11.78
CA VAL A 86 2.10 3.10 10.51
C VAL A 86 0.63 2.68 10.60
N LYS A 87 0.24 2.00 11.68
CA LYS A 87 -1.14 1.56 11.89
C LYS A 87 -2.08 2.75 12.10
N GLN A 88 -1.60 3.79 12.80
CA GLN A 88 -2.36 5.02 13.01
C GLN A 88 -2.54 5.83 11.73
N ALA A 89 -1.50 5.94 10.90
CA ALA A 89 -1.52 6.73 9.67
C ALA A 89 -2.21 6.00 8.52
N PHE A 90 -1.98 4.70 8.35
CA PHE A 90 -2.42 3.96 7.16
C PHE A 90 -3.45 2.86 7.44
N GLY A 91 -3.78 2.57 8.70
CA GLY A 91 -4.64 1.46 9.08
C GLY A 91 -3.90 0.11 9.04
N THR A 92 -3.35 -0.28 7.89
CA THR A 92 -2.64 -1.55 7.70
C THR A 92 -1.34 -1.39 6.91
N CYS A 93 -0.43 -2.36 7.04
CA CYS A 93 0.77 -2.43 6.22
C CYS A 93 0.43 -2.60 4.73
N ARG A 94 -0.64 -3.34 4.41
CA ARG A 94 -1.14 -3.48 3.04
C ARG A 94 -1.53 -2.14 2.42
N GLN A 95 -2.32 -1.34 3.14
CA GLN A 95 -2.75 -0.02 2.67
C GLN A 95 -1.57 0.92 2.46
N LEU A 96 -0.58 0.92 3.37
CA LEU A 96 0.68 1.64 3.14
C LEU A 96 1.34 1.19 1.83
N TRP A 97 1.47 -0.12 1.60
CA TRP A 97 2.12 -0.66 0.39
C TRP A 97 1.40 -0.26 -0.91
N GLN A 98 0.06 -0.32 -0.90
CA GLN A 98 -0.80 0.08 -2.00
C GLN A 98 -0.70 1.59 -2.28
N ILE A 99 -0.83 2.44 -1.26
CA ILE A 99 -0.73 3.91 -1.38
C ILE A 99 0.66 4.33 -1.83
N ALA A 100 1.69 3.62 -1.37
CA ALA A 100 3.06 3.80 -1.82
C ALA A 100 3.28 3.34 -3.27
N GLY A 101 2.26 2.81 -3.96
CA GLY A 101 2.33 2.38 -5.36
C GLY A 101 3.39 1.31 -5.60
N LEU A 102 3.60 0.44 -4.62
CA LEU A 102 4.50 -0.68 -4.72
C LEU A 102 3.76 -1.89 -5.31
N PRO A 103 4.42 -2.73 -6.11
CA PRO A 103 3.77 -3.86 -6.76
C PRO A 103 3.31 -4.90 -5.75
N ASN A 104 2.37 -5.74 -6.19
CA ASN A 104 1.87 -6.86 -5.39
C ASN A 104 3.04 -7.73 -4.90
N PRO A 105 3.21 -7.91 -3.58
CA PRO A 105 4.35 -8.65 -3.03
C PRO A 105 4.16 -10.17 -3.07
N GLY A 106 3.01 -10.65 -3.57
CA GLY A 106 2.66 -12.07 -3.63
C GLY A 106 1.87 -12.55 -2.41
N PRO A 107 1.17 -13.70 -2.54
CA PRO A 107 0.20 -14.17 -1.55
C PRO A 107 0.81 -14.47 -0.18
N GLU A 108 2.05 -14.99 -0.16
CA GLU A 108 2.76 -15.27 1.09
C GLU A 108 3.02 -13.99 1.89
N ALA A 109 3.60 -12.96 1.26
CA ALA A 109 3.87 -11.68 1.90
C ALA A 109 2.58 -10.98 2.36
N LEU A 110 1.51 -11.05 1.55
CA LEU A 110 0.21 -10.46 1.89
C LEU A 110 -0.39 -11.05 3.17
N SER A 111 -0.16 -12.34 3.46
CA SER A 111 -0.66 -12.98 4.68
C SER A 111 -0.12 -12.35 5.98
N TYR A 112 1.03 -11.66 5.89
CA TYR A 112 1.67 -10.97 7.01
C TYR A 112 1.36 -9.47 7.07
N MET A 113 0.60 -8.93 6.10
CA MET A 113 0.28 -7.49 5.99
C MET A 113 -1.10 -7.11 6.55
N VAL A 114 -1.64 -7.93 7.45
CA VAL A 114 -2.96 -7.75 8.10
C VAL A 114 -2.96 -6.73 9.23
#